data_AF-A0A1G3RFV5-F1
#
_entry.id   AF-A0A1G3RFV5-F1
#
_cell.length_a   1.000
_cell.length_b   1.000
_cell.length_c   1.000
_cell.angle_alpha   90.00
_cell.angle_beta   90.00
_cell.angle_gamma   90.00
#
_symmetry.space_group_name_H-M   'P 1'
#
loop_
_entity.id
_entity.type
_entity.pdbx_description
1 polymer ?
#
loop_
_entity_poly.entity_id
_entity_poly.type
_entity_poly.pdbx_seq_one_letter_code
_entity_poly.pdbx_strand_id
1 'polypeptide(L)'
;MDLFSKASELNGSNTPFALATIVSSSGSTPRGKAKMIVLADGSTFGTVGGGLVEAKVIEEARKAIDFDRPVMLDYALDHGHGPESLDMECGGAMKVLVEVFGARPRVLIAGGGHVGLEIAKLARTIGYRVAVVDDRPDFVTSERFPMAAELYVQPDLEAALAAAPVDRNTCVVIATNAGDERALRRFVGSDSRYLGFLGSRRKVRVLLDKLRAEGFTKEELDRIRAPIGLDLGAETPEEIAVSIIAEIMAVVAGRDAAPLSGRDGELVVVRGGGDLGTGVVVRLKEAGFRLVILETGQPRAIRRTVSLAEAVYEGQSTVEGVHARLVSDLDQARALLADGSVPVLIDPDCSSLPALAPFALVDAVMAKRNT
;
A
#
# COMPACT_ATOMS: atom_id res chain seq x y z
N MET A 1 -14.26 -30.13 13.75
CA MET A 1 -14.17 -28.70 14.11
C MET A 1 -14.92 -27.93 13.04
N ASP A 2 -15.80 -27.01 13.42
CA ASP A 2 -16.50 -26.14 12.47
C ASP A 2 -15.52 -25.12 11.83
N LEU A 3 -15.84 -24.66 10.62
CA LEU A 3 -15.00 -23.77 9.83
C LEU A 3 -14.68 -22.46 10.56
N PHE A 4 -15.64 -21.90 11.29
CA PHE A 4 -15.43 -20.66 12.05
C PHE A 4 -14.49 -20.87 13.25
N SER A 5 -14.57 -22.03 13.90
CA SER A 5 -13.63 -22.39 14.96
C SER A 5 -12.21 -22.51 14.42
N LYS A 6 -12.04 -23.10 13.22
CA LYS A 6 -10.73 -23.19 12.57
C LYS A 6 -10.18 -21.81 12.16
N ALA A 7 -11.03 -20.94 11.59
CA ALA A 7 -10.65 -19.56 11.27
C ALA A 7 -10.18 -18.79 12.53
N SER A 8 -10.89 -18.96 13.65
CA SER A 8 -10.51 -18.35 14.93
C SER A 8 -9.15 -18.85 15.44
N GLU A 9 -8.89 -20.16 15.37
CA GLU A 9 -7.61 -20.77 15.72
C GLU A 9 -6.45 -20.23 14.85
N LEU A 10 -6.66 -20.16 13.53
CA LEU A 10 -5.65 -19.65 12.58
C LEU A 10 -5.36 -18.17 12.84
N ASN A 11 -6.40 -17.34 13.01
CA ASN A 11 -6.23 -15.93 13.34
C ASN A 11 -5.56 -15.73 14.71
N GLY A 12 -5.90 -16.56 15.71
CA GLY A 12 -5.29 -16.54 17.04
C GLY A 12 -3.80 -16.89 17.02
N SER A 13 -3.41 -17.84 16.19
CA SER A 13 -2.01 -18.25 15.96
C SER A 13 -1.26 -17.37 14.95
N ASN A 14 -1.92 -16.34 14.39
CA ASN A 14 -1.37 -15.44 13.38
C ASN A 14 -0.91 -16.18 12.10
N THR A 15 -1.61 -17.26 11.76
CA THR A 15 -1.38 -18.03 10.54
C THR A 15 -2.25 -17.45 9.42
N PRO A 16 -1.68 -16.94 8.31
CA PRO A 16 -2.46 -16.42 7.19
C PRO A 16 -3.36 -17.49 6.58
N PHE A 17 -4.56 -17.10 6.18
CA PHE A 17 -5.48 -17.97 5.45
C PHE A 17 -6.44 -17.17 4.57
N ALA A 18 -7.03 -17.84 3.59
CA ALA A 18 -8.11 -17.28 2.78
C ALA A 18 -9.42 -18.01 3.07
N LEU A 19 -10.52 -17.27 3.11
CA LEU A 19 -11.88 -17.80 3.20
C LEU A 19 -12.56 -17.63 1.84
N ALA A 20 -12.69 -18.73 1.11
CA ALA A 20 -13.46 -18.79 -0.12
C ALA A 20 -14.94 -19.00 0.21
N THR A 21 -15.80 -18.13 -0.30
CA THR A 21 -17.26 -18.18 -0.12
C THR A 21 -17.95 -18.11 -1.48
N ILE A 22 -18.83 -19.07 -1.76
CA ILE A 22 -19.75 -18.96 -2.90
C ILE A 22 -20.78 -17.87 -2.55
N VAL A 23 -20.70 -16.74 -3.24
CA VAL A 23 -21.57 -15.57 -3.02
C VAL A 23 -22.77 -15.55 -3.96
N SER A 24 -22.64 -16.20 -5.12
CA SER A 24 -23.77 -16.43 -6.03
C SER A 24 -23.59 -17.71 -6.83
N SER A 25 -24.70 -18.37 -7.11
CA SER A 25 -24.78 -19.52 -8.00
C SER A 25 -26.07 -19.44 -8.82
N SER A 26 -26.00 -19.85 -10.08
CA SER A 26 -27.16 -19.98 -10.97
C SER A 26 -27.04 -21.24 -11.83
N GLY A 27 -28.17 -21.80 -12.25
CA GLY A 27 -28.21 -23.09 -12.95
C GLY A 27 -27.86 -24.27 -12.04
N SER A 28 -27.40 -25.36 -12.64
CA SER A 28 -26.98 -26.57 -11.91
C SER A 28 -25.58 -26.38 -11.33
N THR A 29 -25.47 -26.02 -10.06
CA THR A 29 -24.20 -25.96 -9.33
C THR A 29 -24.12 -27.04 -8.26
N PRO A 30 -22.94 -27.62 -7.97
CA PRO A 30 -22.80 -28.67 -6.95
C PRO A 30 -23.25 -28.24 -5.55
N ARG A 31 -23.07 -26.95 -5.21
CA ARG A 31 -23.47 -26.35 -3.93
C ARG A 31 -23.82 -24.87 -4.10
N GLY A 32 -24.94 -24.43 -3.53
CA GLY A 32 -25.39 -23.03 -3.65
C GLY A 32 -24.85 -22.05 -2.59
N LYS A 33 -24.42 -22.55 -1.43
CA LYS A 33 -23.85 -21.76 -0.31
C LYS A 33 -22.81 -22.59 0.44
N ALA A 34 -21.56 -22.59 -0.04
CA ALA A 34 -20.48 -23.29 0.61
C ALA A 34 -19.29 -22.37 0.89
N LYS A 35 -18.47 -22.78 1.86
CA LYS A 35 -17.30 -22.06 2.35
C LYS A 35 -16.13 -23.02 2.49
N MET A 36 -14.94 -22.52 2.22
CA MET A 36 -13.68 -23.26 2.33
C MET A 36 -12.59 -22.33 2.84
N ILE A 37 -11.79 -22.80 3.80
CA ILE A 37 -10.54 -22.16 4.18
C ILE A 37 -9.42 -22.78 3.34
N VAL A 38 -8.52 -21.94 2.85
CA VAL A 38 -7.29 -22.34 2.15
C VAL A 38 -6.09 -21.73 2.88
N LEU A 39 -5.05 -22.53 3.14
CA LEU A 39 -3.78 -22.06 3.70
C LEU A 39 -2.75 -21.80 2.60
N ALA A 40 -1.65 -21.12 2.95
CA ALA A 40 -0.57 -20.81 2.00
C ALA A 40 0.07 -22.06 1.35
N ASP A 41 0.13 -23.17 2.09
CA ASP A 41 0.61 -24.47 1.61
C ASP A 41 -0.40 -25.20 0.70
N GLY A 42 -1.60 -24.66 0.54
CA GLY A 42 -2.70 -25.24 -0.25
C GLY A 42 -3.57 -26.23 0.50
N SER A 43 -3.29 -26.51 1.78
CA SER A 43 -4.20 -27.31 2.61
C SER A 43 -5.55 -26.60 2.80
N THR A 44 -6.62 -27.39 2.90
CA THR A 44 -7.99 -26.86 2.93
C THR A 44 -8.82 -27.41 4.08
N PHE A 45 -9.81 -26.62 4.49
CA PHE A 45 -10.86 -27.03 5.42
C PHE A 45 -12.22 -26.63 4.85
N GLY A 46 -13.17 -27.56 4.79
CA GLY A 46 -14.41 -27.35 4.04
C GLY A 46 -14.22 -27.58 2.54
N THR A 47 -15.22 -27.19 1.75
CA THR A 47 -15.23 -27.41 0.29
C THR A 47 -16.18 -26.41 -0.37
N VAL A 48 -15.84 -25.98 -1.58
CA VAL A 48 -16.73 -25.17 -2.44
C VAL A 48 -17.54 -26.02 -3.42
N GLY A 49 -17.35 -27.35 -3.41
CA GLY A 49 -18.09 -28.27 -4.29
C GLY A 49 -17.22 -29.30 -5.02
N GLY A 50 -15.88 -29.24 -4.87
CA GLY A 50 -14.94 -30.15 -5.52
C GLY A 50 -14.64 -29.84 -7.00
N GLY A 51 -13.86 -30.72 -7.63
CA GLY A 51 -13.55 -30.65 -9.06
C GLY A 51 -12.57 -29.53 -9.47
N LEU A 52 -12.55 -29.19 -10.76
CA LEU A 52 -11.65 -28.17 -11.31
C LEU A 52 -11.90 -26.77 -10.73
N VAL A 53 -13.15 -26.45 -10.36
CA VAL A 53 -13.48 -25.17 -9.69
C VAL A 53 -12.72 -25.06 -8.38
N GLU A 54 -12.76 -26.11 -7.53
CA GLU A 54 -12.08 -26.10 -6.25
C GLU A 54 -10.56 -25.98 -6.40
N ALA A 55 -9.97 -26.69 -7.38
CA ALA A 55 -8.55 -26.58 -7.68
C ALA A 55 -8.15 -25.14 -8.08
N LYS A 56 -8.92 -24.48 -8.95
CA LYS A 56 -8.68 -23.07 -9.32
C LYS A 56 -8.87 -22.13 -8.13
N VAL A 57 -9.90 -22.34 -7.31
CA VAL A 57 -10.13 -21.53 -6.09
C VAL A 57 -8.95 -21.67 -5.12
N ILE A 58 -8.39 -22.87 -4.94
CA ILE A 58 -7.20 -23.08 -4.10
C ILE A 58 -5.98 -22.34 -4.67
N GLU A 59 -5.75 -22.44 -5.98
CA GLU A 59 -4.64 -21.75 -6.64
C GLU A 59 -4.73 -20.22 -6.48
N GLU A 60 -5.89 -19.64 -6.80
CA GLU A 60 -6.13 -18.20 -6.68
C GLU A 60 -6.13 -17.74 -5.22
N ALA A 61 -6.61 -18.57 -4.29
CA ALA A 61 -6.54 -18.26 -2.86
C ALA A 61 -5.10 -18.20 -2.34
N ARG A 62 -4.20 -19.08 -2.81
CA ARG A 62 -2.78 -19.01 -2.44
C ARG A 62 -2.12 -17.74 -2.96
N LYS A 63 -2.39 -17.36 -4.22
CA LYS A 63 -1.93 -16.08 -4.78
C LYS A 63 -2.49 -14.90 -3.97
N ALA A 64 -3.78 -14.93 -3.64
CA ALA A 64 -4.43 -13.90 -2.84
C ALA A 64 -3.78 -13.73 -1.46
N ILE A 65 -3.41 -14.84 -0.79
CA ILE A 65 -2.65 -14.82 0.47
C ILE A 65 -1.27 -14.18 0.28
N ASP A 66 -0.53 -14.57 -0.76
CA ASP A 66 0.81 -14.01 -1.04
C ASP A 66 0.78 -12.50 -1.27
N PHE A 67 -0.27 -11.99 -1.92
CA PHE A 67 -0.45 -10.56 -2.18
C PHE A 67 -1.21 -9.81 -1.08
N ASP A 68 -1.72 -10.51 -0.06
CA ASP A 68 -2.61 -9.98 0.98
C ASP A 68 -3.77 -9.15 0.41
N ARG A 69 -4.41 -9.67 -0.66
CA ARG A 69 -5.49 -9.00 -1.40
C ARG A 69 -6.66 -9.93 -1.67
N PRO A 70 -7.91 -9.53 -1.34
CA PRO A 70 -9.08 -10.32 -1.69
C PRO A 70 -9.32 -10.31 -3.20
N VAL A 71 -9.96 -11.36 -3.71
CA VAL A 71 -10.32 -11.49 -5.13
C VAL A 71 -11.73 -12.05 -5.29
N MET A 72 -12.45 -11.56 -6.31
CA MET A 72 -13.70 -12.14 -6.78
C MET A 72 -13.40 -13.01 -8.00
N LEU A 73 -13.80 -14.27 -7.94
CA LEU A 73 -13.61 -15.24 -9.02
C LEU A 73 -14.96 -15.52 -9.67
N ASP A 74 -15.04 -15.37 -10.98
CA ASP A 74 -16.22 -15.64 -11.78
C ASP A 74 -15.99 -16.91 -12.62
N TYR A 75 -16.90 -17.88 -12.52
CA TYR A 75 -16.82 -19.15 -13.24
C TYR A 75 -18.09 -19.40 -14.06
N ALA A 76 -17.91 -19.64 -15.36
CA ALA A 76 -18.91 -20.26 -16.21
C ALA A 76 -18.68 -21.78 -16.22
N LEU A 77 -19.70 -22.55 -15.87
CA LEU A 77 -19.69 -24.01 -15.77
C LEU A 77 -20.32 -24.65 -17.03
N ASP A 78 -20.34 -23.94 -18.15
CA ASP A 78 -20.87 -24.41 -19.43
C ASP A 78 -19.78 -25.05 -20.31
N HIS A 79 -20.21 -25.76 -21.36
CA HIS A 79 -19.33 -26.22 -22.44
C HIS A 79 -18.89 -25.03 -23.31
N GLY A 80 -17.98 -24.21 -22.80
CA GLY A 80 -17.41 -23.08 -23.51
C GLY A 80 -16.00 -23.35 -24.05
N HIS A 81 -15.70 -22.81 -25.23
CA HIS A 81 -14.34 -22.67 -25.76
C HIS A 81 -13.78 -21.28 -25.41
N GLY A 82 -13.65 -20.97 -24.11
CA GLY A 82 -13.08 -19.72 -23.61
C GLY A 82 -12.03 -19.95 -22.50
N PRO A 83 -11.20 -18.95 -22.17
CA PRO A 83 -10.21 -19.07 -21.09
C PRO A 83 -10.83 -19.22 -19.68
N GLU A 84 -12.09 -18.80 -19.51
CA GLU A 84 -12.82 -18.83 -18.23
C GLU A 84 -13.76 -20.03 -18.07
N SER A 85 -14.07 -20.74 -19.16
CA SER A 85 -14.95 -21.92 -19.14
C SER A 85 -14.21 -23.12 -18.57
N LEU A 86 -14.84 -23.79 -17.61
CA LEU A 86 -14.40 -25.06 -17.07
C LEU A 86 -15.18 -26.17 -17.78
N ASP A 87 -14.49 -27.14 -18.37
CA ASP A 87 -15.10 -28.27 -19.08
C ASP A 87 -15.84 -29.18 -18.08
N MET A 88 -17.07 -28.77 -17.74
CA MET A 88 -17.95 -29.39 -16.76
C MET A 88 -19.35 -29.54 -17.35
N GLU A 89 -20.02 -30.64 -17.02
CA GLU A 89 -21.38 -30.98 -17.50
C GLU A 89 -22.50 -30.16 -16.81
N CYS A 90 -22.12 -29.20 -15.96
CA CYS A 90 -23.01 -28.51 -15.03
C CYS A 90 -23.31 -27.10 -15.54
N GLY A 91 -24.09 -26.94 -16.62
CA GLY A 91 -24.36 -25.66 -17.30
C GLY A 91 -24.95 -24.52 -16.47
N GLY A 92 -24.16 -23.97 -15.54
CA GLY A 92 -24.49 -22.91 -14.60
C GLY A 92 -23.37 -21.89 -14.47
N ALA A 93 -23.51 -20.94 -13.55
CA ALA A 93 -22.47 -19.96 -13.24
C ALA A 93 -22.29 -19.83 -11.73
N MET A 94 -21.06 -19.53 -11.31
CA MET A 94 -20.70 -19.40 -9.90
C MET A 94 -19.78 -18.21 -9.70
N LYS A 95 -20.01 -17.45 -8.63
CA LYS A 95 -19.06 -16.44 -8.14
C LYS A 95 -18.55 -16.83 -6.77
N VAL A 96 -17.23 -16.78 -6.60
CA VAL A 96 -16.54 -17.10 -5.36
C VAL A 96 -15.76 -15.88 -4.90
N LEU A 97 -16.14 -15.34 -3.74
CA LEU A 97 -15.34 -14.33 -3.05
C LEU A 97 -14.26 -15.03 -2.24
N VAL A 98 -13.00 -14.67 -2.47
CA VAL A 98 -11.85 -15.09 -1.68
C VAL A 98 -11.42 -13.93 -0.81
N GLU A 99 -11.78 -13.99 0.47
CA GLU A 99 -11.36 -13.01 1.48
C GLU A 99 -10.03 -13.46 2.10
N VAL A 100 -9.07 -12.55 2.24
CA VAL A 100 -7.74 -12.86 2.81
C VAL A 100 -7.66 -12.34 4.22
N PHE A 101 -7.19 -13.20 5.13
CA PHE A 101 -6.86 -12.88 6.50
C PHE A 101 -5.35 -13.04 6.66
N GLY A 102 -4.61 -11.97 6.38
CA GLY A 102 -3.15 -11.94 6.45
C GLY A 102 -2.60 -12.07 7.87
N ALA A 103 -1.30 -12.36 7.97
CA ALA A 103 -0.60 -12.30 9.25
C ALA A 103 -0.45 -10.84 9.69
N ARG A 104 -0.70 -10.57 10.97
CA ARG A 104 -0.42 -9.26 11.57
C ARG A 104 1.05 -8.92 11.36
N PRO A 105 1.38 -7.72 10.85
CA PRO A 105 2.77 -7.34 10.66
C PRO A 105 3.52 -7.34 12.00
N ARG A 106 4.81 -7.62 11.93
CA ARG A 106 5.69 -7.74 13.09
C ARG A 106 6.62 -6.54 13.17
N VAL A 107 6.62 -5.83 14.29
CA VAL A 107 7.59 -4.76 14.57
C VAL A 107 8.74 -5.38 15.38
N LEU A 108 9.91 -5.50 14.75
CA LEU A 108 11.15 -5.92 15.39
C LEU A 108 11.95 -4.69 15.83
N ILE A 109 12.11 -4.51 17.13
CA ILE A 109 12.77 -3.35 17.73
C ILE A 109 14.18 -3.78 18.15
N ALA A 110 15.20 -3.30 17.43
CA ALA A 110 16.58 -3.42 17.85
C ALA A 110 16.90 -2.29 18.83
N GLY A 111 16.96 -2.62 20.12
CA GLY A 111 17.20 -1.70 21.24
C GLY A 111 16.10 -1.72 22.29
N GLY A 112 16.39 -2.26 23.47
CA GLY A 112 15.48 -2.35 24.63
C GLY A 112 15.38 -1.07 25.49
N GLY A 113 15.86 0.07 24.96
CA GLY A 113 15.88 1.36 25.66
C GLY A 113 14.49 1.97 25.90
N HIS A 114 14.46 3.19 26.45
CA HIS A 114 13.20 3.90 26.77
C HIS A 114 12.30 4.11 25.53
N VAL A 115 12.89 4.55 24.42
CA VAL A 115 12.13 4.73 23.16
C VAL A 115 11.62 3.39 22.63
N GLY A 116 12.46 2.35 22.65
CA GLY A 116 12.05 0.99 22.23
C GLY A 116 10.87 0.44 23.03
N LEU A 117 10.80 0.75 24.33
CA LEU A 117 9.67 0.38 25.18
C LEU A 117 8.35 1.08 24.76
N GLU A 118 8.40 2.39 24.48
CA GLU A 118 7.20 3.11 24.05
C GLU A 118 6.73 2.69 22.66
N ILE A 119 7.67 2.39 21.74
CA ILE A 119 7.35 1.80 20.44
C ILE A 119 6.67 0.43 20.62
N ALA A 120 7.20 -0.43 21.50
CA ALA A 120 6.61 -1.74 21.77
C ALA A 120 5.17 -1.64 22.31
N LYS A 121 4.93 -0.74 23.27
CA LYS A 121 3.58 -0.48 23.82
C LYS A 121 2.60 -0.01 22.74
N LEU A 122 3.00 0.96 21.92
CA LEU A 122 2.13 1.52 20.90
C LEU A 122 1.88 0.52 19.76
N ALA A 123 2.92 -0.19 19.31
CA ALA A 123 2.81 -1.24 18.31
C ALA A 123 1.82 -2.33 18.74
N ARG A 124 1.90 -2.79 20.00
CA ARG A 124 0.94 -3.77 20.55
C ARG A 124 -0.48 -3.22 20.52
N THR A 125 -0.69 -1.98 20.97
CA THR A 125 -2.00 -1.34 21.05
C THR A 125 -2.70 -1.28 19.69
N ILE A 126 -1.94 -1.03 18.62
CA ILE A 126 -2.45 -0.98 17.23
C ILE A 126 -2.65 -2.38 16.62
N GLY A 127 -2.15 -3.44 17.28
CA GLY A 127 -2.37 -4.82 16.88
C GLY A 127 -1.18 -5.49 16.16
N TYR A 128 -0.03 -4.83 16.09
CA TYR A 128 1.20 -5.44 15.59
C TYR A 128 1.72 -6.52 16.54
N ARG A 129 2.39 -7.53 15.96
CA ARG A 129 3.23 -8.43 16.76
C ARG A 129 4.52 -7.71 17.12
N VAL A 130 4.94 -7.80 18.37
CA VAL A 130 6.13 -7.10 18.88
C VAL A 130 7.23 -8.10 19.15
N ALA A 131 8.40 -7.83 18.62
CA ALA A 131 9.64 -8.51 18.94
C ALA A 131 10.70 -7.48 19.37
N VAL A 132 11.51 -7.82 20.35
CA VAL A 132 12.57 -6.92 20.85
C VAL A 132 13.90 -7.67 20.87
N VAL A 133 14.95 -7.00 20.41
CA VAL A 133 16.32 -7.54 20.40
C VAL A 133 17.29 -6.54 21.02
N ASP A 134 18.12 -7.01 21.95
CA ASP A 134 19.21 -6.26 22.59
C ASP A 134 20.22 -7.26 23.16
N ASP A 135 21.48 -6.87 23.30
CA ASP A 135 22.53 -7.69 23.92
C ASP A 135 22.56 -7.57 25.46
N ARG A 136 21.82 -6.60 26.02
CA ARG A 136 21.79 -6.37 27.47
C ARG A 136 20.57 -7.03 28.09
N PRO A 137 20.74 -8.08 28.93
CA PRO A 137 19.63 -8.85 29.48
C PRO A 137 18.68 -8.01 30.34
N ASP A 138 19.18 -7.02 31.08
CA ASP A 138 18.34 -6.14 31.91
C ASP A 138 17.43 -5.22 31.09
N PHE A 139 17.72 -5.04 29.80
CA PHE A 139 16.94 -4.19 28.90
C PHE A 139 15.87 -4.95 28.16
N VAL A 140 15.85 -6.28 28.18
CA VAL A 140 14.90 -7.09 27.42
C VAL A 140 14.45 -8.26 28.28
N THR A 141 13.44 -8.00 29.11
CA THR A 141 12.83 -8.99 30.00
C THR A 141 11.31 -9.04 29.81
N SER A 142 10.68 -10.12 30.27
CA SER A 142 9.22 -10.28 30.30
C SER A 142 8.53 -9.22 31.14
N GLU A 143 9.16 -8.73 32.21
CA GLU A 143 8.60 -7.70 33.10
C GLU A 143 8.63 -6.33 32.44
N ARG A 144 9.70 -6.03 31.69
CA ARG A 144 9.84 -4.76 30.97
C ARG A 144 9.01 -4.74 29.68
N PHE A 145 8.95 -5.87 28.97
CA PHE A 145 8.24 -6.03 27.70
C PHE A 145 7.16 -7.11 27.78
N PRO A 146 6.14 -6.98 28.67
CA PRO A 146 5.10 -8.00 28.83
C PRO A 146 4.20 -8.15 27.60
N MET A 147 4.25 -7.17 26.69
CA MET A 147 3.51 -7.18 25.43
C MET A 147 4.23 -7.87 24.27
N ALA A 148 5.54 -8.13 24.39
CA ALA A 148 6.33 -8.70 23.32
C ALA A 148 5.98 -10.18 23.15
N ALA A 149 5.75 -10.59 21.90
CA ALA A 149 5.55 -11.99 21.56
C ALA A 149 6.89 -12.76 21.57
N GLU A 150 7.99 -12.06 21.30
CA GLU A 150 9.34 -12.63 21.17
C GLU A 150 10.37 -11.67 21.78
N LEU A 151 11.31 -12.21 22.55
CA LEU A 151 12.44 -11.50 23.12
C LEU A 151 13.72 -12.20 22.70
N TYR A 152 14.64 -11.47 22.06
CA TYR A 152 15.91 -11.97 21.55
C TYR A 152 17.04 -11.32 22.33
N VAL A 153 17.68 -12.10 23.21
CA VAL A 153 18.81 -11.64 24.03
C VAL A 153 19.92 -12.66 23.93
N GLN A 154 21.10 -12.18 23.57
CA GLN A 154 22.35 -12.95 23.56
C GLN A 154 23.47 -12.09 24.15
N PRO A 155 24.55 -12.68 24.69
CA PRO A 155 25.69 -11.92 25.22
C PRO A 155 26.40 -11.02 24.19
N ASP A 156 26.20 -11.32 22.91
CA ASP A 156 26.71 -10.56 21.78
C ASP A 156 25.57 -10.03 20.91
N LEU A 157 25.68 -8.77 20.48
CA LEU A 157 24.65 -8.11 19.69
C LEU A 157 24.49 -8.75 18.30
N GLU A 158 25.57 -9.17 17.64
CA GLU A 158 25.45 -9.80 16.33
C GLU A 158 24.71 -11.13 16.42
N ALA A 159 25.02 -11.93 17.44
CA ALA A 159 24.30 -13.15 17.76
C ALA A 159 22.82 -12.88 18.09
N ALA A 160 22.50 -11.85 18.87
CA ALA A 160 21.12 -11.48 19.19
C ALA A 160 20.35 -11.07 17.94
N LEU A 161 20.93 -10.21 17.08
CA LEU A 161 20.34 -9.76 15.83
C LEU A 161 20.21 -10.91 14.81
N ALA A 162 21.14 -11.86 14.79
CA ALA A 162 21.06 -13.05 13.93
C ALA A 162 19.93 -13.99 14.34
N ALA A 163 19.68 -14.12 15.65
CA ALA A 163 18.60 -14.94 16.19
C ALA A 163 17.19 -14.38 15.90
N ALA A 164 17.07 -13.09 15.59
CA ALA A 164 15.81 -12.45 15.23
C ALA A 164 15.51 -12.61 13.73
N PRO A 165 14.61 -13.51 13.30
CA PRO A 165 14.29 -13.68 11.89
C PRO A 165 13.58 -12.43 11.35
N VAL A 166 13.76 -12.17 10.05
CA VAL A 166 13.15 -11.04 9.34
C VAL A 166 12.62 -11.54 7.99
N ASP A 167 11.39 -11.18 7.70
CA ASP A 167 10.67 -11.50 6.46
C ASP A 167 9.95 -10.26 5.90
N ARG A 168 9.21 -10.44 4.80
CA ARG A 168 8.42 -9.39 4.13
C ARG A 168 7.28 -8.82 4.96
N ASN A 169 6.93 -9.44 6.09
CA ASN A 169 5.91 -8.93 7.00
C ASN A 169 6.51 -8.28 8.25
N THR A 170 7.84 -8.13 8.29
CA THR A 170 8.57 -7.55 9.41
C THR A 170 8.97 -6.10 9.13
N CYS A 171 8.61 -5.20 10.05
CA CYS A 171 9.06 -3.81 10.12
C CYS A 171 10.18 -3.71 11.16
N VAL A 172 11.40 -3.42 10.72
CA VAL A 172 12.57 -3.29 11.60
C VAL A 172 12.73 -1.85 12.04
N VAL A 173 12.86 -1.64 13.35
CA VAL A 173 13.15 -0.35 13.96
C VAL A 173 14.48 -0.45 14.70
N ILE A 174 15.47 0.30 14.26
CA ILE A 174 16.78 0.41 14.91
C ILE A 174 16.74 1.61 15.84
N ALA A 175 16.66 1.35 17.15
CA ALA A 175 16.65 2.33 18.22
C ALA A 175 17.71 1.99 19.29
N THR A 176 18.90 1.58 18.83
CA THR A 176 20.03 1.30 19.72
C THR A 176 20.85 2.57 19.98
N ASN A 177 21.73 2.54 20.98
CA ASN A 177 22.65 3.67 21.23
C ASN A 177 24.03 3.43 20.58
N ALA A 178 24.64 2.28 20.87
CA ALA A 178 25.98 1.89 20.42
C ALA A 178 26.00 0.73 19.41
N GLY A 179 24.82 0.19 19.07
CA GLY A 179 24.66 -0.97 18.19
C GLY A 179 24.28 -0.62 16.75
N ASP A 180 24.09 0.66 16.43
CA ASP A 180 23.38 1.07 15.21
C ASP A 180 24.03 0.58 13.93
N GLU A 181 25.36 0.66 13.88
CA GLU A 181 26.13 0.25 12.71
C GLU A 181 26.00 -1.26 12.46
N ARG A 182 26.04 -2.07 13.54
CA ARG A 182 25.87 -3.53 13.48
C ARG A 182 24.44 -3.90 13.08
N ALA A 183 23.44 -3.24 13.67
CA ALA A 183 22.03 -3.45 13.34
C ALA A 183 21.71 -3.06 11.89
N LEU A 184 22.21 -1.92 11.43
CA LEU A 184 22.01 -1.47 10.04
C LEU A 184 22.62 -2.47 9.05
N ARG A 185 23.88 -2.88 9.25
CA ARG A 185 24.53 -3.89 8.37
C ARG A 185 23.76 -5.20 8.33
N ARG A 186 23.20 -5.62 9.46
CA ARG A 186 22.44 -6.87 9.53
C ARG A 186 21.14 -6.83 8.72
N PHE A 187 20.48 -5.68 8.66
CA PHE A 187 19.11 -5.59 8.12
C PHE A 187 19.00 -4.82 6.80
N VAL A 188 20.01 -4.07 6.36
CA VAL A 188 19.96 -3.27 5.12
C VAL A 188 19.67 -4.11 3.87
N GLY A 189 20.25 -5.31 3.77
CA GLY A 189 19.99 -6.26 2.68
C GLY A 189 18.84 -7.24 2.96
N SER A 190 18.07 -7.03 4.04
CA SER A 190 16.98 -7.95 4.39
C SER A 190 15.72 -7.72 3.55
N ASP A 191 14.84 -8.71 3.57
CA ASP A 191 13.54 -8.63 2.89
C ASP A 191 12.47 -7.93 3.77
N SER A 192 12.88 -7.09 4.73
CA SER A 192 11.96 -6.41 5.63
C SER A 192 11.00 -5.49 4.87
N ARG A 193 9.75 -5.40 5.34
CA ARG A 193 8.75 -4.46 4.80
C ARG A 193 9.16 -3.01 4.98
N TYR A 194 9.87 -2.75 6.07
CA TYR A 194 10.28 -1.43 6.51
C TYR A 194 11.59 -1.56 7.29
N LEU A 195 12.52 -0.62 7.08
CA LEU A 195 13.75 -0.49 7.84
C LEU A 195 13.93 0.96 8.25
N GLY A 196 13.70 1.24 9.53
CA GLY A 196 13.83 2.56 10.10
C GLY A 196 15.02 2.64 11.05
N PHE A 197 15.70 3.78 11.04
CA PHE A 197 16.83 4.05 11.93
C PHE A 197 16.68 5.36 12.70
N LEU A 198 16.63 5.23 14.02
CA LEU A 198 16.59 6.35 14.97
C LEU A 198 17.99 6.92 15.15
N GLY A 199 18.27 8.04 14.47
CA GLY A 199 19.52 8.76 14.61
C GLY A 199 19.39 10.22 14.22
N SER A 200 20.25 11.07 14.78
CA SER A 200 20.33 12.48 14.36
C SER A 200 20.73 12.57 12.89
N ARG A 201 20.30 13.64 12.19
CA ARG A 201 20.64 13.87 10.77
C ARG A 201 22.14 13.74 10.48
N ARG A 202 22.99 14.18 11.43
CA ARG A 202 24.45 14.02 11.35
C ARG A 202 24.88 12.56 11.45
N LYS A 203 24.37 11.81 12.44
CA LYS A 203 24.71 10.38 12.65
C LYS A 203 24.28 9.54 11.45
N VAL A 204 23.07 9.80 10.94
CA VAL A 204 22.52 9.15 9.75
C VAL A 204 23.45 9.33 8.55
N ARG A 205 23.84 10.57 8.23
CA ARG A 205 24.74 10.85 7.09
C ARG A 205 26.04 10.05 7.17
N VAL A 206 26.70 10.11 8.33
CA VAL A 206 27.97 9.40 8.56
C VAL A 206 27.81 7.89 8.36
N LEU A 207 26.74 7.29 8.88
CA LEU A 207 26.50 5.86 8.75
C LEU A 207 26.17 5.45 7.31
N LEU A 208 25.33 6.21 6.61
CA LEU A 208 25.01 5.93 5.20
C LEU A 208 26.24 6.06 4.29
N ASP A 209 27.13 7.02 4.55
CA ASP A 209 28.37 7.17 3.78
C ASP A 209 29.33 5.99 4.00
N LYS A 210 29.42 5.46 5.23
CA LYS A 210 30.17 4.23 5.52
C LYS A 210 29.61 3.03 4.79
N LEU A 211 28.29 2.79 4.88
CA LEU A 211 27.65 1.68 4.20
C LEU A 211 27.85 1.77 2.67
N ARG A 212 27.76 2.98 2.09
CA ARG A 212 28.07 3.17 0.67
C ARG A 212 29.52 2.81 0.33
N ALA A 213 30.48 3.20 1.18
CA ALA A 213 31.89 2.84 0.99
C ALA A 213 32.17 1.33 1.15
N GLU A 214 31.35 0.62 1.92
CA GLU A 214 31.39 -0.84 2.08
C GLU A 214 30.77 -1.60 0.90
N GLY A 215 30.15 -0.90 -0.06
CA GLY A 215 29.64 -1.49 -1.30
C GLY A 215 28.14 -1.80 -1.30
N PHE A 216 27.38 -1.35 -0.28
CA PHE A 216 25.92 -1.44 -0.32
C PHE A 216 25.35 -0.63 -1.49
N THR A 217 24.37 -1.20 -2.18
CA THR A 217 23.77 -0.62 -3.38
C THR A 217 22.94 0.61 -3.02
N LYS A 218 22.70 1.47 -4.02
CA LYS A 218 21.84 2.65 -3.82
C LYS A 218 20.43 2.22 -3.43
N GLU A 219 19.92 1.17 -4.06
CA GLU A 219 18.59 0.62 -3.84
C GLU A 219 18.40 0.11 -2.41
N GLU A 220 19.40 -0.56 -1.83
CA GLU A 220 19.37 -0.99 -0.43
C GLU A 220 19.39 0.19 0.54
N LEU A 221 20.21 1.20 0.25
CA LEU A 221 20.33 2.39 1.11
C LEU A 221 19.09 3.28 1.04
N ASP A 222 18.48 3.44 -0.13
CA ASP A 222 17.28 4.25 -0.34
C ASP A 222 16.04 3.67 0.38
N ARG A 223 16.05 2.39 0.76
CA ARG A 223 15.01 1.76 1.58
C ARG A 223 15.08 2.16 3.07
N ILE A 224 16.21 2.69 3.54
CA ILE A 224 16.39 3.04 4.95
C ILE A 224 15.65 4.35 5.26
N ARG A 225 14.69 4.31 6.20
CA ARG A 225 14.02 5.49 6.75
C ARG A 225 14.85 6.10 7.88
N ALA A 226 15.65 7.11 7.55
CA ALA A 226 16.59 7.72 8.48
C ALA A 226 16.75 9.24 8.25
N PRO A 227 16.49 10.10 9.25
CA PRO A 227 15.89 9.78 10.55
C PRO A 227 14.52 9.12 10.39
N ILE A 228 14.23 8.17 11.27
CA ILE A 228 12.97 7.44 11.31
C ILE A 228 11.80 8.32 11.77
N GLY A 229 10.59 8.02 11.29
CA GLY A 229 9.34 8.63 11.75
C GLY A 229 8.89 9.86 10.97
N LEU A 230 7.61 10.19 11.09
CA LEU A 230 7.02 11.41 10.50
C LEU A 230 7.48 12.68 11.23
N ASP A 231 7.57 13.79 10.50
CA ASP A 231 7.90 15.10 11.07
C ASP A 231 6.70 15.70 11.83
N LEU A 232 6.53 15.27 13.09
CA LEU A 232 5.47 15.71 13.99
C LEU A 232 5.97 16.71 15.05
N GLY A 233 7.24 17.11 15.00
CA GLY A 233 7.88 17.89 16.07
C GLY A 233 8.06 17.11 17.37
N ALA A 234 8.22 15.77 17.29
CA ALA A 234 8.33 14.89 18.45
C ALA A 234 9.65 15.10 19.25
N GLU A 235 9.55 15.22 20.58
CA GLU A 235 10.72 15.38 21.46
C GLU A 235 10.79 14.30 22.55
N THR A 236 9.65 13.86 23.07
CA THR A 236 9.57 12.82 24.11
C THR A 236 9.61 11.41 23.52
N PRO A 237 10.02 10.38 24.29
CA PRO A 237 9.98 8.98 23.83
C PRO A 237 8.60 8.54 23.31
N GLU A 238 7.54 9.00 23.94
CA GLU A 238 6.15 8.73 23.59
C GLU A 238 5.77 9.39 22.25
N GLU A 239 6.10 10.67 22.05
CA GLU A 239 5.87 11.36 20.78
C GLU A 239 6.71 10.77 19.64
N ILE A 240 7.96 10.39 19.92
CA ILE A 240 8.83 9.71 18.97
C ILE A 240 8.23 8.37 18.57
N ALA A 241 7.68 7.61 19.52
CA ALA A 241 6.99 6.36 19.23
C ALA A 241 5.76 6.59 18.34
N VAL A 242 4.95 7.63 18.59
CA VAL A 242 3.82 8.01 17.72
C VAL A 242 4.30 8.34 16.30
N SER A 243 5.35 9.15 16.16
CA SER A 243 5.94 9.51 14.87
C SER A 243 6.41 8.28 14.07
N ILE A 244 7.09 7.33 14.74
CA ILE A 244 7.60 6.10 14.12
C ILE A 244 6.46 5.17 13.71
N ILE A 245 5.51 4.92 14.62
CA ILE A 245 4.41 3.99 14.33
C ILE A 245 3.50 4.55 13.25
N ALA A 246 3.26 5.87 13.21
CA ALA A 246 2.51 6.51 12.13
C ALA A 246 3.20 6.33 10.76
N GLU A 247 4.53 6.46 10.70
CA GLU A 247 5.28 6.19 9.46
C GLU A 247 5.18 4.72 9.06
N ILE A 248 5.33 3.78 10.00
CA ILE A 248 5.19 2.35 9.74
C ILE A 248 3.79 2.02 9.22
N MET A 249 2.73 2.58 9.82
CA MET A 249 1.35 2.39 9.36
C MET A 249 1.16 2.87 7.93
N ALA A 250 1.71 4.04 7.58
CA ALA A 250 1.64 4.58 6.24
C ALA A 250 2.35 3.67 5.22
N VAL A 251 3.58 3.21 5.54
CA VAL A 251 4.32 2.29 4.67
C VAL A 251 3.60 0.96 4.50
N VAL A 252 3.08 0.39 5.60
CA VAL A 252 2.28 -0.84 5.56
C VAL A 252 1.05 -0.66 4.68
N ALA A 253 0.35 0.47 4.79
CA ALA A 253 -0.83 0.77 3.98
C ALA A 253 -0.52 1.21 2.54
N GLY A 254 0.76 1.39 2.17
CA GLY A 254 1.15 1.94 0.86
C GLY A 254 0.72 3.40 0.69
N ARG A 255 0.77 4.19 1.77
CA ARG A 255 0.39 5.61 1.84
C ARG A 255 1.58 6.49 2.23
N ASP A 256 1.42 7.79 2.07
CA ASP A 256 2.43 8.83 2.32
C ASP A 256 2.22 9.61 3.64
N ALA A 257 1.21 9.23 4.43
CA ALA A 257 0.82 9.89 5.68
C ALA A 257 0.37 11.36 5.57
N ALA A 258 0.05 11.89 4.38
CA ALA A 258 -0.45 13.27 4.29
C ALA A 258 -1.90 13.42 4.83
N PRO A 259 -2.32 14.63 5.23
CA PRO A 259 -3.64 14.88 5.79
C PRO A 259 -4.79 14.37 4.92
N LEU A 260 -5.84 13.83 5.55
CA LEU A 260 -7.06 13.39 4.84
C LEU A 260 -7.91 14.56 4.34
N SER A 261 -7.89 15.70 5.04
CA SER A 261 -8.64 16.89 4.63
C SER A 261 -8.17 17.36 3.25
N GLY A 262 -9.08 17.40 2.28
CA GLY A 262 -8.80 17.76 0.89
C GLY A 262 -8.34 16.60 0.01
N ARG A 263 -8.48 15.33 0.42
CA ARG A 263 -8.21 14.12 -0.37
C ARG A 263 -9.50 13.47 -0.92
N ASP A 264 -10.09 14.03 -1.97
CA ASP A 264 -11.19 13.36 -2.73
C ASP A 264 -10.68 12.49 -3.89
N GLY A 265 -9.63 11.68 -3.66
CA GLY A 265 -8.91 10.93 -4.69
C GLY A 265 -7.50 11.47 -4.99
N GLU A 266 -6.66 10.67 -5.65
CA GLU A 266 -5.32 11.10 -6.08
C GLU A 266 -5.46 12.18 -7.16
N LEU A 267 -4.67 13.26 -7.06
CA LEU A 267 -4.67 14.34 -8.04
C LEU A 267 -3.77 13.95 -9.22
N VAL A 268 -4.35 13.84 -10.41
CA VAL A 268 -3.62 13.74 -11.66
C VAL A 268 -3.74 15.06 -12.40
N VAL A 269 -2.61 15.59 -12.86
CA VAL A 269 -2.59 16.76 -13.72
C VAL A 269 -2.50 16.30 -15.17
N VAL A 270 -3.35 16.83 -16.03
CA VAL A 270 -3.32 16.56 -17.47
C VAL A 270 -2.90 17.83 -18.20
N ARG A 271 -1.76 17.80 -18.88
CA ARG A 271 -1.31 18.90 -19.72
C ARG A 271 -1.93 18.75 -21.11
N GLY A 272 -2.70 19.75 -21.53
CA GLY A 272 -3.48 19.76 -22.77
C GLY A 272 -4.85 19.11 -22.60
N GLY A 273 -5.90 19.92 -22.72
CA GLY A 273 -7.31 19.54 -22.70
C GLY A 273 -7.94 19.36 -24.08
N GLY A 274 -7.15 19.26 -25.15
CA GLY A 274 -7.63 18.95 -26.51
C GLY A 274 -8.26 17.55 -26.60
N ASP A 275 -8.63 17.10 -27.81
CA ASP A 275 -9.37 15.84 -28.05
C ASP A 275 -8.77 14.62 -27.30
N LEU A 276 -7.45 14.41 -27.39
CA LEU A 276 -6.77 13.30 -26.72
C LEU A 276 -6.77 13.46 -25.19
N GLY A 277 -6.42 14.65 -24.70
CA GLY A 277 -6.40 14.96 -23.27
C GLY A 277 -7.79 14.84 -22.65
N THR A 278 -8.83 15.21 -23.39
CA THR A 278 -10.23 15.02 -22.98
C THR A 278 -10.55 13.54 -22.78
N GLY A 279 -10.18 12.66 -23.73
CA GLY A 279 -10.36 11.22 -23.57
C GLY A 279 -9.64 10.66 -22.34
N VAL A 280 -8.42 11.12 -22.07
CA VAL A 280 -7.67 10.77 -20.85
C VAL A 280 -8.40 11.22 -19.59
N VAL A 281 -8.85 12.49 -19.56
CA VAL A 281 -9.56 13.08 -18.43
C VAL A 281 -10.84 12.31 -18.12
N VAL A 282 -11.63 11.94 -19.14
CA VAL A 282 -12.87 11.18 -18.93
C VAL A 282 -12.59 9.82 -18.29
N ARG A 283 -11.61 9.06 -18.82
CA ARG A 283 -11.28 7.74 -18.27
C ARG A 283 -10.70 7.80 -16.86
N LEU A 284 -9.86 8.80 -16.57
CA LEU A 284 -9.33 9.00 -15.22
C LEU A 284 -10.41 9.44 -14.23
N LYS A 285 -11.39 10.24 -14.67
CA LYS A 285 -12.51 10.68 -13.83
C LYS A 285 -13.41 9.51 -13.46
N GLU A 286 -13.73 8.63 -14.41
CA GLU A 286 -14.47 7.39 -14.19
C GLU A 286 -13.73 6.44 -13.23
N ALA A 287 -12.40 6.44 -13.26
CA ALA A 287 -11.56 5.68 -12.33
C ALA A 287 -11.42 6.32 -10.94
N GLY A 288 -12.04 7.47 -10.68
CA GLY A 288 -12.09 8.12 -9.36
C GLY A 288 -10.94 9.08 -9.06
N PHE A 289 -10.15 9.49 -10.06
CA PHE A 289 -9.09 10.49 -9.87
C PHE A 289 -9.66 11.93 -9.81
N ARG A 290 -8.95 12.78 -9.06
CA ARG A 290 -9.11 14.24 -9.13
C ARG A 290 -8.25 14.76 -10.26
N LEU A 291 -8.74 15.74 -10.99
CA LEU A 291 -8.11 16.17 -12.23
C LEU A 291 -7.98 17.68 -12.29
N VAL A 292 -6.81 18.15 -12.69
CA VAL A 292 -6.56 19.53 -13.10
C VAL A 292 -6.05 19.49 -14.53
N ILE A 293 -6.62 20.30 -15.41
CA ILE A 293 -6.11 20.46 -16.76
C ILE A 293 -5.22 21.71 -16.78
N LEU A 294 -3.99 21.56 -17.27
CA LEU A 294 -3.13 22.70 -17.59
C LEU A 294 -3.16 22.93 -19.10
N GLU A 295 -3.46 24.15 -19.53
CA GLU A 295 -3.71 24.46 -20.92
C GLU A 295 -3.05 25.78 -21.35
N THR A 296 -2.87 25.99 -22.66
CA THR A 296 -2.48 27.28 -23.23
C THR A 296 -3.66 28.26 -23.25
N GLY A 297 -3.38 29.56 -23.19
CA GLY A 297 -4.40 30.60 -23.32
C GLY A 297 -5.08 30.66 -24.70
N GLN A 298 -4.52 29.98 -25.71
CA GLN A 298 -5.14 29.83 -27.03
C GLN A 298 -5.02 28.38 -27.54
N PRO A 299 -5.89 27.47 -27.06
CA PRO A 299 -5.88 26.07 -27.48
C PRO A 299 -6.18 25.92 -28.97
N ARG A 300 -5.49 24.99 -29.64
CA ARG A 300 -5.69 24.71 -31.08
C ARG A 300 -6.67 23.57 -31.34
N ALA A 301 -7.55 23.27 -30.39
CA ALA A 301 -8.53 22.21 -30.55
C ALA A 301 -9.43 22.48 -31.76
N ILE A 302 -9.41 21.57 -32.73
CA ILE A 302 -10.16 21.70 -33.98
C ILE A 302 -11.65 21.41 -33.72
N ARG A 303 -11.95 20.49 -32.80
CA ARG A 303 -13.31 20.04 -32.47
C ARG A 303 -13.71 20.52 -31.08
N ARG A 304 -14.21 21.76 -31.03
CA ARG A 304 -14.56 22.46 -29.80
C ARG A 304 -15.64 21.79 -28.95
N THR A 305 -16.58 21.08 -29.57
CA THR A 305 -17.71 20.43 -28.87
C THR A 305 -17.36 19.11 -28.17
N VAL A 306 -16.16 18.56 -28.42
CA VAL A 306 -15.70 17.28 -27.83
C VAL A 306 -14.39 17.45 -27.07
N SER A 307 -14.07 18.68 -26.70
CA SER A 307 -12.79 19.06 -26.09
C SER A 307 -13.04 19.91 -24.85
N LEU A 308 -12.44 19.51 -23.72
CA LEU A 308 -12.49 20.27 -22.48
C LEU A 308 -11.66 21.55 -22.54
N ALA A 309 -10.72 21.66 -23.49
CA ALA A 309 -10.00 22.92 -23.75
C ALA A 309 -10.94 24.07 -24.18
N GLU A 310 -12.18 23.79 -24.61
CA GLU A 310 -13.18 24.83 -24.89
C GLU A 310 -13.51 25.68 -23.66
N ALA A 311 -13.29 25.14 -22.45
CA ALA A 311 -13.46 25.91 -21.22
C ALA A 311 -12.56 27.17 -21.18
N VAL A 312 -11.43 27.19 -21.89
CA VAL A 312 -10.58 28.39 -22.02
C VAL A 312 -11.31 29.54 -22.73
N TYR A 313 -12.23 29.23 -23.65
CA TYR A 313 -12.99 30.23 -24.40
C TYR A 313 -14.31 30.58 -23.73
N GLU A 314 -15.08 29.58 -23.32
CA GLU A 314 -16.45 29.74 -22.82
C GLU A 314 -16.53 29.78 -21.28
N GLY A 315 -15.38 29.69 -20.61
CA GLY A 315 -15.28 29.61 -19.15
C GLY A 315 -15.64 28.23 -18.56
N GLN A 316 -16.31 27.38 -19.33
CA GLN A 316 -16.69 26.02 -18.95
C GLN A 316 -16.89 25.11 -20.17
N SER A 317 -16.79 23.80 -19.98
CA SER A 317 -17.08 22.79 -21.00
C SER A 317 -17.52 21.49 -20.34
N THR A 318 -18.37 20.72 -21.02
CA THR A 318 -18.80 19.40 -20.55
C THR A 318 -18.67 18.37 -21.66
N VAL A 319 -17.98 17.27 -21.38
CA VAL A 319 -17.81 16.14 -22.31
C VAL A 319 -18.04 14.83 -21.54
N GLU A 320 -18.92 13.96 -22.04
CA GLU A 320 -19.25 12.67 -21.41
C GLU A 320 -19.57 12.77 -19.90
N GLY A 321 -20.25 13.84 -19.48
CA GLY A 321 -20.61 14.09 -18.08
C GLY A 321 -19.48 14.65 -17.20
N VAL A 322 -18.27 14.82 -17.75
CA VAL A 322 -17.17 15.52 -17.07
C VAL A 322 -17.29 17.02 -17.28
N HIS A 323 -17.42 17.75 -16.18
CA HIS A 323 -17.60 19.19 -16.17
C HIS A 323 -16.26 19.87 -15.88
N ALA A 324 -15.74 20.64 -16.83
CA ALA A 324 -14.52 21.41 -16.69
C ALA A 324 -14.82 22.91 -16.63
N ARG A 325 -14.09 23.65 -15.80
CA ARG A 325 -14.26 25.11 -15.64
C ARG A 325 -12.92 25.81 -15.59
N LEU A 326 -12.82 26.92 -16.31
CA LEU A 326 -11.66 27.80 -16.28
C LEU A 326 -11.56 28.49 -14.92
N VAL A 327 -10.35 28.51 -14.37
CA VAL A 327 -10.02 29.20 -13.11
C VAL A 327 -8.83 30.13 -13.29
N SER A 328 -8.79 31.21 -12.51
CA SER A 328 -7.70 32.19 -12.58
C SER A 328 -6.51 31.87 -11.69
N ASP A 329 -6.70 31.01 -10.68
CA ASP A 329 -5.70 30.75 -9.65
C ASP A 329 -5.89 29.37 -8.98
N LEU A 330 -4.91 28.99 -8.17
CA LEU A 330 -4.86 27.71 -7.47
C LEU A 330 -5.90 27.57 -6.36
N ASP A 331 -6.35 28.67 -5.77
CA ASP A 331 -7.35 28.62 -4.69
C ASP A 331 -8.73 28.28 -5.27
N GLN A 332 -9.09 28.89 -6.40
CA GLN A 332 -10.27 28.51 -7.17
C GLN A 332 -10.17 27.08 -7.71
N ALA A 333 -8.99 26.66 -8.18
CA ALA A 333 -8.78 25.29 -8.62
C ALA A 333 -9.06 24.28 -7.48
N ARG A 334 -8.55 24.56 -6.28
CA ARG A 334 -8.76 23.74 -5.08
C ARG A 334 -10.23 23.70 -4.66
N ALA A 335 -10.94 24.82 -4.73
CA ALA A 335 -12.37 24.88 -4.44
C ALA A 335 -13.19 24.03 -5.41
N LEU A 336 -12.95 24.14 -6.72
CA LEU A 336 -13.68 23.35 -7.73
C LEU A 336 -13.41 21.84 -7.64
N LEU A 337 -12.19 21.45 -7.24
CA LEU A 337 -11.87 20.05 -7.02
C LEU A 337 -12.74 19.41 -5.93
N ALA A 338 -13.12 20.18 -4.90
CA ALA A 338 -14.01 19.71 -3.83
C ALA A 338 -15.46 19.52 -4.33
N ASP A 339 -15.89 20.32 -5.30
CA ASP A 339 -17.21 20.21 -5.95
C ASP A 339 -17.25 19.12 -7.04
N GLY A 340 -16.17 18.34 -7.19
CA GLY A 340 -16.07 17.26 -8.17
C GLY A 340 -15.90 17.73 -9.62
N SER A 341 -15.75 19.03 -9.87
CA SER A 341 -15.46 19.60 -11.19
C SER A 341 -13.97 19.50 -11.54
N VAL A 342 -13.65 19.64 -12.83
CA VAL A 342 -12.27 19.63 -13.34
C VAL A 342 -11.80 21.06 -13.60
N PRO A 343 -10.99 21.68 -12.73
CA PRO A 343 -10.41 23.00 -13.03
C PRO A 343 -9.49 22.97 -14.25
N VAL A 344 -9.58 24.01 -15.06
CA VAL A 344 -8.69 24.30 -16.19
C VAL A 344 -7.89 25.55 -15.86
N LEU A 345 -6.56 25.42 -15.80
CA LEU A 345 -5.63 26.52 -15.55
C LEU A 345 -4.87 26.85 -16.82
N ILE A 346 -4.73 28.14 -17.11
CA ILE A 346 -3.82 28.62 -18.17
C ILE A 346 -2.39 28.59 -17.60
N ASP A 347 -1.69 27.49 -17.84
CA ASP A 347 -0.32 27.24 -17.35
C ASP A 347 0.44 26.33 -18.33
N PRO A 348 0.78 26.84 -19.52
CA PRO A 348 1.39 26.03 -20.58
C PRO A 348 2.77 25.47 -20.19
N ASP A 349 3.47 26.12 -19.26
CA ASP A 349 4.79 25.75 -18.78
C ASP A 349 4.77 24.85 -17.54
N CYS A 350 3.57 24.51 -17.06
CA CYS A 350 3.36 23.66 -15.88
C CYS A 350 4.04 24.19 -14.60
N SER A 351 4.10 25.51 -14.46
CA SER A 351 4.70 26.21 -13.32
C SER A 351 3.99 25.92 -11.99
N SER A 352 2.71 25.52 -12.04
CA SER A 352 1.88 25.19 -10.88
C SER A 352 2.12 23.78 -10.31
N LEU A 353 2.85 22.89 -11.00
CA LEU A 353 3.03 21.51 -10.55
C LEU A 353 3.59 21.35 -9.13
N PRO A 354 4.62 22.13 -8.70
CA PRO A 354 5.12 22.01 -7.33
C PRO A 354 4.07 22.35 -6.27
N ALA A 355 3.17 23.29 -6.57
CA ALA A 355 2.11 23.73 -5.65
C ALA A 355 0.87 22.83 -5.69
N LEU A 356 0.62 22.18 -6.83
CA LEU A 356 -0.43 21.17 -7.00
C LEU A 356 -0.02 19.81 -6.42
N ALA A 357 1.28 19.49 -6.42
CA ALA A 357 1.86 18.23 -5.95
C ALA A 357 1.08 17.00 -6.43
N PRO A 358 0.91 16.80 -7.76
CA PRO A 358 0.09 15.71 -8.27
C PRO A 358 0.76 14.35 -8.06
N PHE A 359 -0.07 13.32 -7.94
CA PHE A 359 0.34 11.91 -7.98
C PHE A 359 1.00 11.57 -9.32
N ALA A 360 0.44 12.08 -10.43
CA ALA A 360 0.97 11.90 -11.77
C ALA A 360 0.70 13.11 -12.66
N LEU A 361 1.57 13.33 -13.65
CA LEU A 361 1.37 14.23 -14.76
C LEU A 361 1.19 13.41 -16.04
N VAL A 362 0.10 13.65 -16.76
CA VAL A 362 -0.10 13.12 -18.12
C VAL A 362 0.11 14.25 -19.11
N ASP A 363 1.18 14.15 -19.91
CA ASP A 363 1.40 15.07 -21.02
C ASP A 363 0.61 14.60 -22.25
N ALA A 364 -0.56 15.20 -22.47
CA ALA A 364 -1.45 14.89 -23.58
C ALA A 364 -1.25 15.84 -24.78
N VAL A 365 -0.20 16.67 -24.77
CA VAL A 365 0.12 17.57 -25.88
C VAL A 365 0.84 16.80 -26.98
N MET A 366 0.15 16.58 -28.11
CA MET A 366 0.78 16.05 -29.31
C MET A 366 1.54 17.15 -30.07
N ALA A 367 2.76 17.46 -29.63
CA ALA A 367 3.67 18.26 -30.45
C ALA A 367 4.23 17.38 -31.59
N LYS A 368 3.75 17.58 -32.83
CA LYS A 368 4.48 17.07 -33.99
C LYS A 368 5.85 17.76 -33.99
N ARG A 369 6.91 17.01 -33.66
CA ARG A 369 8.28 17.41 -34.02
C ARG A 369 8.38 17.30 -35.54
N ASN A 370 8.05 18.38 -36.24
CA ASN A 370 8.50 18.55 -37.61
C ASN A 370 10.02 18.75 -37.51
N THR A 371 10.75 17.67 -37.73
CA THR A 371 12.21 17.69 -37.91
C THR A 371 12.53 18.15 -39.32
#